data_AF-A0A0M9F1C5-F1
#
_entry.id   AF-A0A0M9F1C5-F1
#
_cell.length_a   1.000
_cell.length_b   1.000
_cell.length_c   1.000
_cell.angle_alpha   90.00
_cell.angle_beta   90.00
_cell.angle_gamma   90.00
#
_symmetry.space_group_name_H-M   'P 1'
#
loop_
_entity.id
_entity.type
_entity.pdbx_description
1 polymer ?
#
loop_
_entity_poly.entity_id
_entity_poly.type
_entity_poly.pdbx_seq_one_letter_code
_entity_poly.pdbx_strand_id
1 'polypeptide(L)'
;MSVLFSTAYTVDGEVIDIGGSTINLTFIDDQLPKAFAGKGDFPKEVAYTTGMDKWNAIADKSYQTIDEMSIIEATAAKVVSELQPGTHIIDLGAANSKKFEPYVREFIAQGKECVYVALDLSHASLVEHLAKAKATFPTVKCIGLWGSFEQGDVYFKQTRPVARLFLSLGSIFYNAPDGMAKDRCIEFKGHFTANDRLIYDAFFTNYLQGLQDHAGIKGADPKLAWTVESKLSKAMHYFDVTANQNMFCEEFDIEVPAGTVYQMFKSWKRYEAEIHELTNSVGLKIENLGKAKNSGMRQYMIKA
;
A
#
# COMPACT_ATOMS: atom_id res chain seq x y z
N MET A 1 4.73 -26.90 -22.11
CA MET A 1 3.42 -26.42 -22.61
C MET A 1 3.49 -24.90 -22.72
N SER A 2 2.76 -24.28 -23.65
CA SER A 2 2.54 -22.83 -23.59
C SER A 2 1.51 -22.55 -22.50
N VAL A 3 1.80 -21.64 -21.58
CA VAL A 3 0.79 -21.13 -20.64
C VAL A 3 -0.05 -20.12 -21.42
N LEU A 4 -1.34 -20.40 -21.57
CA LEU A 4 -2.30 -19.46 -22.15
C LEU A 4 -2.60 -18.36 -21.12
N PHE A 5 -1.79 -17.30 -21.13
CA PHE A 5 -2.03 -16.11 -20.34
C PHE A 5 -3.33 -15.43 -20.79
N SER A 6 -4.22 -15.08 -19.86
CA SER A 6 -5.33 -14.20 -20.19
C SER A 6 -4.81 -12.77 -20.34
N THR A 7 -5.18 -12.13 -21.45
CA THR A 7 -5.01 -10.69 -21.67
C THR A 7 -6.22 -9.89 -21.20
N ALA A 8 -7.32 -10.56 -20.85
CA ALA A 8 -8.60 -9.94 -20.54
C ALA A 8 -9.01 -10.17 -19.07
N TYR A 9 -9.12 -9.07 -18.34
CA TYR A 9 -10.07 -8.97 -17.24
C TYR A 9 -11.47 -8.97 -17.87
N THR A 10 -12.27 -10.00 -17.61
CA THR A 10 -13.56 -10.20 -18.31
C THR A 10 -14.65 -9.26 -17.80
N VAL A 11 -14.70 -8.99 -16.51
CA VAL A 11 -15.77 -8.25 -15.81
C VAL A 11 -15.40 -6.78 -15.54
N ASP A 12 -16.40 -5.89 -15.45
CA ASP A 12 -16.26 -4.44 -15.18
C ASP A 12 -17.13 -4.06 -13.98
N GLY A 13 -16.59 -3.29 -13.04
CA GLY A 13 -17.24 -2.93 -11.77
C GLY A 13 -17.22 -4.02 -10.70
N GLU A 14 -16.66 -5.20 -10.98
CA GLU A 14 -16.60 -6.34 -10.06
C GLU A 14 -15.28 -6.43 -9.29
N VAL A 15 -15.35 -7.03 -8.10
CA VAL A 15 -14.19 -7.44 -7.30
C VAL A 15 -13.91 -8.92 -7.55
N ILE A 16 -12.73 -9.22 -8.10
CA ILE A 16 -12.23 -10.58 -8.27
C ILE A 16 -11.49 -10.98 -6.99
N ASP A 17 -11.95 -12.05 -6.35
CA ASP A 17 -11.25 -12.70 -5.26
C ASP A 17 -10.02 -13.43 -5.80
N ILE A 18 -8.82 -12.89 -5.51
CA ILE A 18 -7.54 -13.53 -5.84
C ILE A 18 -6.88 -14.16 -4.60
N GLY A 19 -7.50 -14.02 -3.42
CA GLY A 19 -7.03 -14.62 -2.18
C GLY A 19 -7.57 -16.02 -1.93
N GLY A 20 -8.71 -16.38 -2.52
CA GLY A 20 -9.44 -17.63 -2.26
C GLY A 20 -10.39 -17.50 -1.07
N SER A 21 -10.97 -16.31 -0.88
CA SER A 21 -11.81 -15.89 0.26
C SER A 21 -11.12 -15.93 1.64
N THR A 22 -9.85 -16.33 1.67
CA THR A 22 -8.95 -16.26 2.82
C THR A 22 -7.90 -15.17 2.58
N ILE A 23 -8.13 -14.00 3.18
CA ILE A 23 -7.04 -13.05 3.41
C ILE A 23 -5.99 -13.79 4.25
N ASN A 24 -4.71 -13.74 3.84
CA ASN A 24 -3.62 -14.36 4.59
C ASN A 24 -3.30 -13.56 5.87
N LEU A 25 -4.12 -13.75 6.91
CA LEU A 25 -4.01 -13.08 8.21
C LEU A 25 -2.94 -13.71 9.13
N THR A 26 -1.88 -14.32 8.59
CA THR A 26 -0.78 -14.93 9.37
C THR A 26 -0.07 -13.96 10.32
N PHE A 27 -0.28 -12.64 10.19
CA PHE A 27 0.14 -11.68 11.22
C PHE A 27 -0.56 -11.91 12.57
N ILE A 28 -1.77 -12.48 12.60
CA ILE A 28 -2.49 -12.81 13.82
C ILE A 28 -1.83 -14.00 14.51
N ASP A 29 -1.60 -15.10 13.79
CA ASP A 29 -1.10 -16.35 14.38
C ASP A 29 0.42 -16.32 14.67
N ASP A 30 1.20 -15.51 13.93
CA ASP A 30 2.66 -15.50 14.01
C ASP A 30 3.24 -14.17 14.52
N GLN A 31 2.77 -13.02 14.05
CA GLN A 31 3.41 -11.73 14.33
C GLN A 31 2.92 -11.08 15.63
N LEU A 32 1.61 -11.11 15.92
CA LEU A 32 1.05 -10.54 17.15
C LEU A 32 1.58 -11.22 18.43
N PRO A 33 1.59 -12.57 18.56
CA PRO A 33 2.16 -13.23 19.74
C PRO A 33 3.63 -12.87 19.97
N LYS A 34 4.43 -12.78 18.89
CA LYS A 34 5.83 -12.35 18.96
C LYS A 34 5.95 -10.90 19.40
N ALA A 35 5.13 -10.00 18.86
CA ALA A 35 5.14 -8.59 19.22
C ALA A 35 4.79 -8.39 20.70
N PHE A 36 3.69 -8.96 21.19
CA PHE A 36 3.30 -8.89 22.60
C PHE A 36 4.36 -9.50 23.55
N ALA A 37 5.03 -10.57 23.12
CA ALA A 37 6.14 -11.20 23.85
C ALA A 37 7.49 -10.44 23.73
N GLY A 38 7.52 -9.21 23.17
CA GLY A 38 8.72 -8.38 23.03
C GLY A 38 9.73 -8.88 21.98
N LYS A 39 9.29 -9.74 21.05
CA LYS A 39 10.12 -10.44 20.02
C LYS A 39 9.75 -10.00 18.59
N GLY A 40 9.10 -8.85 18.45
CA GLY A 40 8.69 -8.29 17.17
C GLY A 40 8.12 -6.87 17.33
N ASP A 41 7.83 -6.25 16.20
CA ASP A 41 7.05 -5.01 16.13
C ASP A 41 5.58 -5.35 15.97
N PHE A 42 4.66 -4.47 16.41
CA PHE A 42 3.25 -4.67 16.09
C PHE A 42 3.05 -4.59 14.55
N PRO A 43 2.35 -5.56 13.93
CA PRO A 43 2.17 -5.62 12.49
C PRO A 43 1.30 -4.47 12.00
N LYS A 44 1.70 -3.77 10.94
CA LYS A 44 0.97 -2.62 10.36
C LYS A 44 -0.38 -3.04 9.78
N GLU A 45 -0.52 -4.32 9.44
CA GLU A 45 -1.63 -4.97 8.74
C GLU A 45 -2.97 -4.75 9.44
N VAL A 46 -2.96 -4.68 10.77
CA VAL A 46 -4.13 -4.38 11.62
C VAL A 46 -4.82 -3.06 11.24
N ALA A 47 -4.10 -2.04 10.76
CA ALA A 47 -4.72 -0.79 10.32
C ALA A 47 -5.52 -0.95 9.02
N TYR A 48 -5.14 -1.89 8.17
CA TYR A 48 -5.80 -2.13 6.89
C TYR A 48 -6.97 -3.12 7.01
N THR A 49 -7.03 -3.92 8.10
CA THR A 49 -8.17 -4.77 8.44
C THR A 49 -9.24 -4.04 9.27
N THR A 50 -8.89 -3.48 10.44
CA THR A 50 -9.85 -2.87 11.39
C THR A 50 -9.85 -1.34 11.39
N GLY A 51 -8.90 -0.70 10.71
CA GLY A 51 -8.74 0.76 10.65
C GLY A 51 -9.21 1.44 9.36
N MET A 52 -9.60 0.68 8.33
CA MET A 52 -9.77 1.20 6.97
C MET A 52 -10.86 2.29 6.85
N ASP A 53 -11.92 2.24 7.66
CA ASP A 53 -12.99 3.24 7.68
C ASP A 53 -12.47 4.65 7.98
N LYS A 54 -11.55 4.75 8.96
CA LYS A 54 -10.95 5.99 9.44
C LYS A 54 -9.62 6.31 8.76
N TRP A 55 -8.95 5.33 8.12
CA TRP A 55 -7.95 5.62 7.08
C TRP A 55 -8.61 6.45 5.98
N ASN A 56 -9.71 5.93 5.41
CA ASN A 56 -10.43 6.55 4.30
C ASN A 56 -10.93 7.98 4.64
N ALA A 57 -11.25 8.25 5.91
CA ALA A 57 -11.70 9.58 6.38
C ALA A 57 -10.60 10.66 6.50
N ILE A 58 -9.31 10.26 6.57
CA ILE A 58 -8.18 11.19 6.81
C ILE A 58 -7.08 11.16 5.75
N ALA A 59 -6.90 10.07 5.00
CA ALA A 59 -5.78 9.89 4.07
C ALA A 59 -5.70 11.00 3.01
N ASP A 60 -6.85 11.42 2.45
CA ASP A 60 -7.01 12.54 1.51
C ASP A 60 -6.51 13.90 2.03
N LYS A 61 -6.42 14.06 3.37
CA LYS A 61 -6.06 15.33 4.04
C LYS A 61 -4.63 15.31 4.59
N SER A 62 -3.90 14.20 4.46
CA SER A 62 -2.51 14.10 4.88
C SER A 62 -1.62 15.01 4.03
N TYR A 63 -0.57 15.59 4.63
CA TYR A 63 0.42 16.36 3.85
C TYR A 63 1.04 15.49 2.75
N GLN A 64 1.18 14.18 2.98
CA GLN A 64 1.71 13.23 2.02
C GLN A 64 0.79 13.08 0.81
N THR A 65 -0.54 12.93 0.97
CA THR A 65 -1.46 12.91 -0.17
C THR A 65 -1.51 14.25 -0.90
N ILE A 66 -1.49 15.38 -0.18
CA ILE A 66 -1.54 16.71 -0.80
C ILE A 66 -0.26 17.00 -1.61
N ASP A 67 0.92 16.77 -1.01
CA ASP A 67 2.21 16.92 -1.68
C ASP A 67 2.37 15.94 -2.84
N GLU A 68 1.95 14.68 -2.68
CA GLU A 68 1.93 13.67 -3.74
C GLU A 68 1.06 14.09 -4.92
N MET A 69 -0.19 14.48 -4.67
CA MET A 69 -1.11 14.96 -5.71
C MET A 69 -0.50 16.14 -6.46
N SER A 70 0.18 17.07 -5.78
CA SER A 70 0.86 18.19 -6.44
C SER A 70 1.98 17.75 -7.40
N ILE A 71 2.62 16.61 -7.17
CA ILE A 71 3.58 16.03 -8.12
C ILE A 71 2.84 15.26 -9.22
N ILE A 72 1.85 14.43 -8.89
CA ILE A 72 1.04 13.67 -9.86
C ILE A 72 0.40 14.61 -10.88
N GLU A 73 -0.28 15.67 -10.45
CA GLU A 73 -0.94 16.64 -11.32
C GLU A 73 0.04 17.36 -12.25
N ALA A 74 1.28 17.59 -11.79
CA ALA A 74 2.33 18.22 -12.58
C ALA A 74 3.04 17.25 -13.56
N THR A 75 2.91 15.93 -13.40
CA THR A 75 3.68 14.93 -14.15
C THR A 75 2.82 13.95 -14.96
N ALA A 76 1.54 13.76 -14.61
CA ALA A 76 0.67 12.74 -15.19
C ALA A 76 0.61 12.81 -16.73
N ALA A 77 0.56 14.03 -17.30
CA ALA A 77 0.55 14.21 -18.74
C ALA A 77 1.80 13.63 -19.43
N LYS A 78 2.98 13.84 -18.84
CA LYS A 78 4.23 13.23 -19.31
C LYS A 78 4.25 11.72 -19.06
N VAL A 79 3.83 11.27 -17.88
CA VAL A 79 3.78 9.83 -17.55
C VAL A 79 2.91 9.07 -18.55
N VAL A 80 1.73 9.61 -18.87
CA VAL A 80 0.80 9.00 -19.83
C VAL A 80 1.27 9.17 -21.27
N SER A 81 2.02 10.22 -21.63
CA SER A 81 2.52 10.38 -23.01
C SER A 81 3.48 9.25 -23.40
N GLU A 82 4.29 8.75 -22.47
CA GLU A 82 5.16 7.58 -22.63
C GLU A 82 4.41 6.22 -22.70
N LEU A 83 3.13 6.17 -22.33
CA LEU A 83 2.35 4.92 -22.25
C LEU A 83 1.48 4.69 -23.51
N GLN A 84 1.20 3.43 -23.81
CA GLN A 84 0.39 3.03 -24.97
C GLN A 84 -1.11 2.89 -24.62
N PRO A 85 -2.04 3.01 -25.59
CA PRO A 85 -3.44 2.63 -25.40
C PRO A 85 -3.60 1.19 -24.89
N GLY A 86 -4.64 0.94 -24.10
CA GLY A 86 -4.89 -0.36 -23.45
C GLY A 86 -4.03 -0.63 -22.21
N THR A 87 -3.27 0.37 -21.72
CA THR A 87 -2.48 0.23 -20.49
C THR A 87 -3.39 0.01 -19.27
N HIS A 88 -3.05 -0.97 -18.45
CA HIS A 88 -3.75 -1.26 -17.20
C HIS A 88 -3.08 -0.54 -16.03
N ILE A 89 -3.78 0.42 -15.42
CA ILE A 89 -3.33 1.18 -14.24
C ILE A 89 -3.64 0.33 -13.01
N ILE A 90 -2.62 -0.19 -12.33
CA ILE A 90 -2.74 -1.14 -11.23
C ILE A 90 -2.32 -0.49 -9.92
N ASP A 91 -3.31 -0.08 -9.11
CA ASP A 91 -3.16 0.60 -7.82
C ASP A 91 -3.01 -0.44 -6.71
N LEU A 92 -1.88 -0.42 -5.99
CA LEU A 92 -1.46 -1.47 -5.06
C LEU A 92 -1.54 -0.95 -3.61
N GLY A 93 -2.59 -1.37 -2.89
CA GLY A 93 -3.02 -0.75 -1.64
C GLY A 93 -3.98 0.41 -1.90
N ALA A 94 -4.97 0.17 -2.77
CA ALA A 94 -5.81 1.22 -3.35
C ALA A 94 -6.75 1.91 -2.33
N ALA A 95 -7.13 1.25 -1.23
CA ALA A 95 -7.99 1.77 -0.17
C ALA A 95 -9.24 2.56 -0.68
N ASN A 96 -9.18 3.89 -0.65
CA ASN A 96 -10.12 4.83 -1.28
C ASN A 96 -9.41 5.91 -2.12
N SER A 97 -8.16 5.65 -2.51
CA SER A 97 -7.19 6.58 -3.09
C SER A 97 -7.70 7.24 -4.36
N LYS A 98 -7.79 8.57 -4.41
CA LYS A 98 -8.07 9.33 -5.64
C LYS A 98 -6.84 9.57 -6.52
N LYS A 99 -5.67 9.07 -6.12
CA LYS A 99 -4.39 9.42 -6.74
C LYS A 99 -4.17 8.77 -8.11
N PHE A 100 -4.95 7.75 -8.46
CA PHE A 100 -5.03 7.23 -9.83
C PHE A 100 -5.78 8.17 -10.79
N GLU A 101 -6.65 9.06 -10.27
CA GLU A 101 -7.55 9.87 -11.10
C GLU A 101 -6.82 10.75 -12.14
N PRO A 102 -5.71 11.46 -11.83
CA PRO A 102 -5.06 12.30 -12.82
C PRO A 102 -4.47 11.49 -13.99
N TYR A 103 -3.96 10.27 -13.72
CA TYR A 103 -3.51 9.39 -14.79
C TYR A 103 -4.66 8.97 -15.70
N VAL A 104 -5.82 8.58 -15.14
CA VAL A 104 -7.01 8.24 -15.94
C VAL A 104 -7.51 9.45 -16.75
N ARG A 105 -7.53 10.65 -16.15
CA ARG A 105 -7.89 11.90 -16.83
C ARG A 105 -6.96 12.20 -18.01
N GLU A 106 -5.66 11.96 -17.85
CA GLU A 106 -4.67 12.12 -18.91
C GLU A 106 -4.77 11.05 -20.01
N PHE A 107 -5.08 9.79 -19.67
CA PHE A 107 -5.38 8.76 -20.69
C PHE A 107 -6.56 9.21 -21.56
N ILE A 108 -7.66 9.67 -20.95
CA ILE A 108 -8.83 10.21 -21.66
C ILE A 108 -8.44 11.45 -22.49
N ALA A 109 -7.73 12.42 -21.92
CA ALA A 109 -7.34 13.67 -22.60
C ALA A 109 -6.41 13.43 -23.80
N GLN A 110 -5.56 12.41 -23.74
CA GLN A 110 -4.65 12.02 -24.83
C GLN A 110 -5.28 11.03 -25.82
N GLY A 111 -6.57 10.71 -25.69
CA GLY A 111 -7.29 9.79 -26.58
C GLY A 111 -6.82 8.33 -26.47
N LYS A 112 -6.25 7.94 -25.33
CA LYS A 112 -5.70 6.62 -25.06
C LYS A 112 -6.65 5.83 -24.16
N GLU A 113 -7.05 4.63 -24.58
CA GLU A 113 -7.79 3.71 -23.70
C GLU A 113 -6.94 3.28 -22.51
N CYS A 114 -7.58 3.08 -21.34
CA CYS A 114 -6.97 2.48 -20.17
C CYS A 114 -7.97 1.61 -19.40
N VAL A 115 -7.45 0.77 -18.52
CA VAL A 115 -8.21 -0.04 -17.57
C VAL A 115 -7.68 0.27 -16.17
N TYR A 116 -8.54 0.56 -15.21
CA TYR A 116 -8.17 0.73 -13.80
C TYR A 116 -8.33 -0.61 -13.05
N VAL A 117 -7.34 -0.95 -12.24
CA VAL A 117 -7.30 -2.18 -11.44
C VAL A 117 -6.87 -1.80 -10.02
N ALA A 118 -7.73 -2.00 -9.03
CA ALA A 118 -7.46 -1.69 -7.63
C ALA A 118 -7.19 -2.98 -6.85
N LEU A 119 -5.99 -3.15 -6.28
CA LEU A 119 -5.62 -4.25 -5.38
C LEU A 119 -5.66 -3.78 -3.92
N ASP A 120 -6.40 -4.50 -3.07
CA ASP A 120 -6.42 -4.24 -1.62
C ASP A 120 -6.80 -5.49 -0.80
N LEU A 121 -6.50 -5.44 0.51
CA LEU A 121 -6.91 -6.43 1.50
C LEU A 121 -8.38 -6.25 1.92
N SER A 122 -8.90 -5.03 1.86
CA SER A 122 -10.25 -4.71 2.33
C SER A 122 -11.30 -4.81 1.21
N HIS A 123 -12.00 -5.94 1.12
CA HIS A 123 -13.11 -6.14 0.17
C HIS A 123 -14.17 -5.04 0.25
N ALA A 124 -14.54 -4.62 1.46
CA ALA A 124 -15.53 -3.54 1.66
C ALA A 124 -15.04 -2.20 1.07
N SER A 125 -13.75 -1.85 1.28
CA SER A 125 -13.17 -0.65 0.69
C SER A 125 -13.09 -0.75 -0.83
N LEU A 126 -12.74 -1.93 -1.39
CA LEU A 126 -12.71 -2.16 -2.84
C LEU A 126 -14.08 -1.96 -3.50
N VAL A 127 -15.15 -2.54 -2.93
CA VAL A 127 -16.51 -2.38 -3.48
C VAL A 127 -16.93 -0.91 -3.48
N GLU A 128 -16.70 -0.18 -2.39
CA GLU A 128 -16.96 1.26 -2.31
C GLU A 128 -16.08 2.07 -3.29
N HIS A 129 -14.82 1.69 -3.45
CA HIS A 129 -13.85 2.39 -4.28
C HIS A 129 -14.14 2.21 -5.77
N LEU A 130 -14.49 1.01 -6.22
CA LEU A 130 -14.94 0.75 -7.59
C LEU A 130 -16.22 1.53 -7.93
N ALA A 131 -17.19 1.59 -7.02
CA ALA A 131 -18.41 2.37 -7.22
C ALA A 131 -18.10 3.86 -7.42
N LYS A 132 -17.17 4.42 -6.63
CA LYS A 132 -16.70 5.81 -6.77
C LYS A 132 -15.92 6.00 -8.09
N ALA A 133 -15.01 5.09 -8.42
CA ALA A 133 -14.21 5.15 -9.64
C ALA A 133 -15.07 5.06 -10.92
N LYS A 134 -16.06 4.16 -10.97
CA LYS A 134 -17.02 4.05 -12.07
C LYS A 134 -17.96 5.25 -12.16
N ALA A 135 -18.34 5.87 -11.04
CA ALA A 135 -19.13 7.11 -11.05
C ALA A 135 -18.32 8.31 -11.61
N THR A 136 -17.03 8.39 -11.28
CA THR A 136 -16.12 9.43 -11.80
C THR A 136 -15.71 9.19 -13.26
N PHE A 137 -15.55 7.93 -13.67
CA PHE A 137 -15.10 7.53 -15.01
C PHE A 137 -15.98 6.42 -15.61
N PRO A 138 -17.23 6.71 -16.02
CA PRO A 138 -18.18 5.69 -16.46
C PRO A 138 -17.71 4.90 -17.70
N THR A 139 -16.93 5.55 -18.58
CA THR A 139 -16.35 4.97 -19.80
C THR A 139 -15.08 4.14 -19.57
N VAL A 140 -14.48 4.20 -18.39
CA VAL A 140 -13.25 3.45 -18.06
C VAL A 140 -13.63 2.14 -17.40
N LYS A 141 -12.97 1.05 -17.78
CA LYS A 141 -13.15 -0.25 -17.14
C LYS A 141 -12.44 -0.26 -15.79
N CYS A 142 -13.14 -0.63 -14.72
CA CYS A 142 -12.59 -0.70 -13.35
C CYS A 142 -12.75 -2.12 -12.81
N ILE A 143 -11.67 -2.72 -12.29
CA ILE A 143 -11.69 -4.04 -11.65
C ILE A 143 -11.09 -3.94 -10.24
N GLY A 144 -11.70 -4.62 -9.27
CA GLY A 144 -11.10 -4.85 -7.96
C GLY A 144 -10.39 -6.19 -7.93
N LEU A 145 -9.25 -6.26 -7.26
CA LEU A 145 -8.55 -7.50 -6.89
C LEU A 145 -8.52 -7.55 -5.38
N TRP A 146 -9.19 -8.54 -4.78
CA TRP A 146 -9.18 -8.74 -3.33
C TRP A 146 -8.13 -9.78 -2.95
N GLY A 147 -7.09 -9.33 -2.25
CA GLY A 147 -5.96 -10.17 -1.84
C GLY A 147 -4.72 -9.37 -1.44
N SER A 148 -3.67 -10.08 -1.01
CA SER A 148 -2.37 -9.51 -0.65
C SER A 148 -1.49 -9.18 -1.86
N PHE A 149 -0.35 -8.53 -1.64
CA PHE A 149 0.60 -8.22 -2.72
C PHE A 149 1.26 -9.48 -3.28
N GLU A 150 1.45 -10.52 -2.46
CA GLU A 150 1.99 -11.82 -2.82
C GLU A 150 0.97 -12.63 -3.64
N GLN A 151 -0.32 -12.52 -3.32
CA GLN A 151 -1.42 -13.06 -4.14
C GLN A 151 -1.52 -12.29 -5.47
N GLY A 152 -1.34 -10.96 -5.43
CA GLY A 152 -1.20 -10.10 -6.62
C GLY A 152 -0.04 -10.52 -7.53
N ASP A 153 1.15 -10.78 -6.98
CA ASP A 153 2.31 -11.32 -7.72
C ASP A 153 1.94 -12.58 -8.53
N VAL A 154 1.31 -13.56 -7.89
CA VAL A 154 0.88 -14.80 -8.56
C VAL A 154 -0.13 -14.49 -9.68
N TYR A 155 -1.06 -13.57 -9.44
CA TYR A 155 -2.06 -13.14 -10.43
C TYR A 155 -1.46 -12.37 -11.62
N PHE A 156 -0.49 -11.47 -11.40
CA PHE A 156 0.20 -10.69 -12.44
C PHE A 156 1.24 -11.51 -13.24
N LYS A 157 1.62 -12.70 -12.75
CA LYS A 157 2.32 -13.72 -13.55
C LYS A 157 1.38 -14.45 -14.51
N GLN A 158 0.12 -14.66 -14.13
CA GLN A 158 -0.91 -15.35 -14.92
C GLN A 158 -1.65 -14.43 -15.91
N THR A 159 -1.81 -13.15 -15.57
CA THR A 159 -2.42 -12.11 -16.42
C THR A 159 -1.36 -11.21 -17.01
N ARG A 160 -1.29 -11.12 -18.35
CA ARG A 160 -0.32 -10.27 -19.05
C ARG A 160 -1.01 -9.27 -20.00
N PRO A 161 -1.55 -8.16 -19.47
CA PRO A 161 -1.94 -7.00 -20.26
C PRO A 161 -0.78 -6.48 -21.13
N VAL A 162 -1.13 -5.82 -22.25
CA VAL A 162 -0.14 -5.37 -23.25
C VAL A 162 0.83 -4.33 -22.70
N ALA A 163 0.38 -3.50 -21.76
CA ALA A 163 1.21 -2.68 -20.87
C ALA A 163 0.49 -2.49 -19.53
N ARG A 164 1.25 -2.17 -18.48
CA ARG A 164 0.73 -1.85 -17.15
C ARG A 164 1.39 -0.58 -16.62
N LEU A 165 0.65 0.20 -15.85
CA LEU A 165 1.15 1.25 -14.99
C LEU A 165 0.88 0.82 -13.55
N PHE A 166 1.81 0.13 -12.92
CA PHE A 166 1.70 -0.08 -11.47
C PHE A 166 1.77 1.26 -10.74
N LEU A 167 1.08 1.31 -9.60
CA LEU A 167 0.97 2.43 -8.69
C LEU A 167 0.89 1.83 -7.27
N SER A 168 1.99 1.33 -6.70
CA SER A 168 2.05 1.22 -5.23
C SER A 168 2.23 2.61 -4.69
N LEU A 169 1.09 3.27 -4.49
CA LEU A 169 1.00 4.50 -3.73
C LEU A 169 1.15 4.13 -2.24
N GLY A 170 1.25 5.10 -1.35
CA GLY A 170 1.46 4.79 0.07
C GLY A 170 2.88 4.36 0.49
N SER A 171 3.85 4.24 -0.44
CA SER A 171 5.28 3.85 -0.26
C SER A 171 5.44 2.60 0.58
N ILE A 172 4.39 1.78 0.48
CA ILE A 172 4.30 0.45 1.05
C ILE A 172 5.47 -0.38 0.52
N PHE A 173 5.96 -0.05 -0.68
CA PHE A 173 7.13 -0.60 -1.36
C PHE A 173 8.47 -0.39 -0.63
N TYR A 174 8.99 0.85 -0.58
CA TYR A 174 10.30 1.15 0.03
C TYR A 174 10.27 1.28 1.55
N ASN A 175 9.07 1.32 2.15
CA ASN A 175 8.91 1.16 3.58
C ASN A 175 9.15 -0.30 4.01
N ALA A 176 10.43 -0.65 4.10
CA ALA A 176 10.95 -1.93 4.60
C ALA A 176 12.46 -1.83 4.90
N PRO A 177 13.01 -2.75 5.72
CA PRO A 177 14.45 -2.98 5.82
C PRO A 177 15.08 -3.31 4.45
N ASP A 178 16.39 -3.06 4.31
CA ASP A 178 17.09 -3.09 3.01
C ASP A 178 16.97 -4.42 2.25
N GLY A 179 17.00 -5.56 2.95
CA GLY A 179 16.77 -6.89 2.36
C GLY A 179 15.39 -6.97 1.72
N MET A 180 14.33 -6.81 2.51
CA MET A 180 12.94 -6.87 2.02
C MET A 180 12.63 -5.80 0.95
N ALA A 181 13.24 -4.60 1.03
CA ALA A 181 13.11 -3.59 -0.03
C ALA A 181 13.78 -4.02 -1.34
N LYS A 182 14.94 -4.68 -1.27
CA LYS A 182 15.65 -5.29 -2.41
C LYS A 182 14.89 -6.49 -2.98
N ASP A 183 14.34 -7.34 -2.12
CA ASP A 183 13.59 -8.53 -2.53
C ASP A 183 12.33 -8.12 -3.30
N ARG A 184 11.57 -7.12 -2.81
CA ARG A 184 10.46 -6.50 -3.58
C ARG A 184 10.91 -5.93 -4.91
N CYS A 185 12.08 -5.28 -4.98
CA CYS A 185 12.63 -4.81 -6.26
C CYS A 185 12.97 -5.96 -7.23
N ILE A 186 13.39 -7.12 -6.73
CA ILE A 186 13.65 -8.33 -7.52
C ILE A 186 12.35 -8.99 -7.98
N GLU A 187 11.34 -9.09 -7.11
CA GLU A 187 10.00 -9.61 -7.42
C GLU A 187 9.32 -8.76 -8.51
N PHE A 188 9.32 -7.43 -8.34
CA PHE A 188 8.75 -6.50 -9.32
C PHE A 188 9.51 -6.48 -10.65
N LYS A 189 10.85 -6.61 -10.63
CA LYS A 189 11.62 -6.87 -11.85
C LYS A 189 11.19 -8.18 -12.55
N GLY A 190 10.77 -9.20 -11.80
CA GLY A 190 10.20 -10.43 -12.34
C GLY A 190 8.87 -10.25 -13.08
N HIS A 191 8.12 -9.18 -12.76
CA HIS A 191 6.89 -8.81 -13.46
C HIS A 191 7.13 -7.90 -14.65
N PHE A 192 7.97 -6.87 -14.49
CA PHE A 192 7.97 -5.67 -15.33
C PHE A 192 8.23 -5.93 -16.83
N THR A 193 7.52 -5.15 -17.65
CA THR A 193 7.95 -4.81 -19.01
C THR A 193 8.68 -3.46 -18.98
N ALA A 194 9.03 -2.86 -20.12
CA ALA A 194 9.63 -1.53 -20.16
C ALA A 194 8.72 -0.40 -19.58
N ASN A 195 7.44 -0.68 -19.28
CA ASN A 195 6.36 0.31 -19.27
C ASN A 195 5.77 0.67 -17.86
N ASP A 196 6.19 0.08 -16.73
CA ASP A 196 5.44 0.05 -15.44
C ASP A 196 6.08 0.85 -14.20
N ARG A 197 5.36 1.52 -13.20
CA ARG A 197 5.81 2.63 -12.22
C ARG A 197 5.33 2.61 -10.66
N LEU A 198 5.41 3.69 -9.76
CA LEU A 198 5.15 3.69 -8.22
C LEU A 198 5.13 5.05 -7.28
N ILE A 199 4.44 5.21 -6.06
CA ILE A 199 4.44 6.41 -5.05
C ILE A 199 4.03 6.30 -3.44
N TYR A 200 3.38 7.25 -2.62
CA TYR A 200 3.36 7.43 -1.04
C TYR A 200 2.16 8.16 -0.19
N ASP A 201 1.58 8.08 1.10
CA ASP A 201 1.44 7.45 2.53
C ASP A 201 -0.07 7.60 3.12
N ALA A 202 -0.66 7.56 4.39
CA ALA A 202 -0.45 7.33 5.90
C ALA A 202 -1.77 7.23 6.85
N PHE A 203 -1.78 6.68 8.13
CA PHE A 203 -2.91 6.62 9.19
C PHE A 203 -2.52 6.13 10.65
N PHE A 204 -3.35 6.33 11.74
CA PHE A 204 -3.11 5.73 13.12
C PHE A 204 -4.26 5.15 14.04
N THR A 205 -5.31 5.87 14.51
CA THR A 205 -5.95 5.52 15.83
C THR A 205 -6.63 4.15 16.02
N ASN A 206 -7.47 3.63 15.09
CA ASN A 206 -8.17 2.34 15.33
C ASN A 206 -7.20 1.16 15.45
N TYR A 207 -5.97 1.32 14.97
CA TYR A 207 -4.92 0.32 15.06
C TYR A 207 -4.80 -0.29 16.47
N LEU A 208 -4.82 0.56 17.49
CA LEU A 208 -4.72 0.17 18.89
C LEU A 208 -5.93 -0.67 19.34
N GLN A 209 -7.14 -0.37 18.84
CA GLN A 209 -8.32 -1.19 19.09
C GLN A 209 -8.17 -2.56 18.42
N GLY A 210 -7.75 -2.61 17.15
CA GLY A 210 -7.51 -3.87 16.45
C GLY A 210 -6.44 -4.74 17.11
N LEU A 211 -5.39 -4.13 17.68
CA LEU A 211 -4.40 -4.85 18.48
C LEU A 211 -5.03 -5.48 19.73
N GLN A 212 -5.88 -4.75 20.45
CA GLN A 212 -6.59 -5.28 21.62
C GLN A 212 -7.58 -6.39 21.24
N ASP A 213 -8.36 -6.18 20.17
CA ASP A 213 -9.40 -7.11 19.71
C ASP A 213 -8.79 -8.45 19.26
N HIS A 214 -7.70 -8.42 18.47
CA HIS A 214 -6.98 -9.61 18.04
C HIS A 214 -6.15 -10.29 19.16
N ALA A 215 -5.93 -9.60 20.28
CA ALA A 215 -5.22 -10.12 21.45
C ALA A 215 -6.15 -10.56 22.60
N GLY A 216 -7.47 -10.39 22.45
CA GLY A 216 -8.44 -10.65 23.51
C GLY A 216 -8.29 -9.73 24.73
N ILE A 217 -7.66 -8.55 24.59
CA ILE A 217 -7.45 -7.60 25.70
C ILE A 217 -8.79 -6.91 26.04
N LYS A 218 -9.44 -7.37 27.10
CA LYS A 218 -10.76 -6.89 27.53
C LYS A 218 -10.67 -5.78 28.58
N GLY A 219 -11.64 -4.87 28.56
CA GLY A 219 -11.79 -3.80 29.57
C GLY A 219 -10.86 -2.58 29.41
N ALA A 220 -10.01 -2.55 28.39
CA ALA A 220 -9.10 -1.43 28.10
C ALA A 220 -9.68 -0.49 27.02
N ASP A 221 -9.85 0.81 27.33
CA ASP A 221 -10.08 1.83 26.30
C ASP A 221 -8.74 2.11 25.60
N PRO A 222 -8.61 1.92 24.27
CA PRO A 222 -7.35 2.07 23.57
C PRO A 222 -6.77 3.49 23.59
N LYS A 223 -7.56 4.51 23.97
CA LYS A 223 -7.10 5.91 24.15
C LYS A 223 -6.52 6.17 25.54
N LEU A 224 -6.85 5.33 26.52
CA LEU A 224 -6.43 5.48 27.92
C LEU A 224 -5.35 4.45 28.27
N ALA A 225 -5.47 3.23 27.73
CA ALA A 225 -4.56 2.13 27.98
C ALA A 225 -3.22 2.22 27.23
N TRP A 226 -3.12 3.07 26.20
CA TRP A 226 -1.89 3.24 25.41
C TRP A 226 -1.52 4.72 25.24
N THR A 227 -0.24 5.04 25.42
CA THR A 227 0.36 6.29 24.97
C THR A 227 1.12 6.04 23.67
N VAL A 228 0.84 6.82 22.62
CA VAL A 228 1.55 6.74 21.34
C VAL A 228 2.46 7.94 21.16
N GLU A 229 3.76 7.68 21.04
CA GLU A 229 4.78 8.71 20.81
C GLU A 229 5.46 8.53 19.44
N SER A 230 5.38 9.56 18.60
CA SER A 230 6.12 9.62 17.33
C SER A 230 7.62 9.78 17.57
N LYS A 231 8.43 8.82 17.11
CA LYS A 231 9.90 8.82 17.22
C LYS A 231 10.56 8.88 15.85
N LEU A 232 11.69 9.57 15.75
CA LEU A 232 12.54 9.59 14.56
C LEU A 232 13.96 9.16 14.96
N SER A 233 14.43 8.04 14.41
CA SER A 233 15.79 7.53 14.63
C SER A 233 16.49 7.33 13.29
N LYS A 234 17.53 8.14 13.04
CA LYS A 234 18.19 8.24 11.72
C LYS A 234 17.13 8.50 10.62
N ALA A 235 17.06 7.62 9.62
CA ALA A 235 16.11 7.64 8.52
C ALA A 235 14.75 6.96 8.84
N MET A 236 14.56 6.39 10.03
CA MET A 236 13.36 5.63 10.39
C MET A 236 12.45 6.45 11.30
N HIS A 237 11.29 6.85 10.77
CA HIS A 237 10.16 7.32 11.58
C HIS A 237 9.39 6.10 12.08
N TYR A 238 8.98 6.08 13.32
CA TYR A 238 8.20 4.98 13.92
C TYR A 238 7.44 5.51 15.14
N PHE A 239 6.66 4.66 15.79
CA PHE A 239 5.92 5.04 16.99
C PHE A 239 6.22 4.05 18.10
N ASP A 240 6.59 4.58 19.27
CA ASP A 240 6.58 3.83 20.52
C ASP A 240 5.15 3.83 21.07
N VAL A 241 4.66 2.66 21.48
CA VAL A 241 3.33 2.41 22.04
C VAL A 241 3.52 1.89 23.46
N THR A 242 3.31 2.76 24.44
CA THR A 242 3.52 2.45 25.85
C THR A 242 2.21 2.00 26.50
N ALA A 243 2.20 0.85 27.14
CA ALA A 243 1.08 0.40 27.98
C ALA A 243 0.98 1.29 29.23
N ASN A 244 -0.13 2.02 29.38
CA ASN A 244 -0.36 2.92 30.52
C ASN A 244 -0.85 2.19 31.78
N GLN A 245 -1.30 0.94 31.63
CA GLN A 245 -1.86 0.08 32.67
C GLN A 245 -1.45 -1.37 32.42
N ASN A 246 -1.54 -2.20 33.45
CA ASN A 246 -1.43 -3.65 33.26
C ASN A 246 -2.62 -4.13 32.42
N MET A 247 -2.34 -4.99 31.45
CA MET A 247 -3.31 -5.68 30.60
C MET A 247 -2.95 -7.16 30.52
N PHE A 248 -3.91 -8.00 30.14
CA PHE A 248 -3.69 -9.41 29.86
C PHE A 248 -4.22 -9.73 28.47
N CYS A 249 -3.40 -10.41 27.68
CA CYS A 249 -3.71 -10.88 26.34
C CYS A 249 -4.22 -12.31 26.45
N GLU A 250 -5.55 -12.46 26.46
CA GLU A 250 -6.21 -13.76 26.66
C GLU A 250 -5.94 -14.75 25.51
N GLU A 251 -5.81 -14.28 24.27
CA GLU A 251 -5.61 -15.17 23.11
C GLU A 251 -4.18 -15.75 23.03
N PHE A 252 -3.18 -15.10 23.65
CA PHE A 252 -1.77 -15.53 23.57
C PHE A 252 -1.17 -15.93 24.93
N ASP A 253 -1.94 -15.86 26.03
CA ASP A 253 -1.49 -16.13 27.42
C ASP A 253 -0.30 -15.23 27.85
N ILE A 254 -0.41 -13.92 27.59
CA ILE A 254 0.66 -12.93 27.84
C ILE A 254 0.18 -11.80 28.76
N GLU A 255 0.88 -11.60 29.89
CA GLU A 255 0.80 -10.34 30.65
C GLU A 255 1.48 -9.19 29.90
N VAL A 256 0.85 -8.02 29.91
CA VAL A 256 1.38 -6.76 29.38
C VAL A 256 1.48 -5.77 30.55
N PRO A 257 2.64 -5.65 31.23
CA PRO A 257 2.82 -4.73 32.34
C PRO A 257 2.74 -3.26 31.93
N ALA A 258 2.27 -2.40 32.83
CA ALA A 258 2.35 -0.96 32.68
C ALA A 258 3.82 -0.51 32.49
N GLY A 259 4.04 0.43 31.57
CA GLY A 259 5.38 0.87 31.15
C GLY A 259 6.03 0.02 30.07
N THR A 260 5.43 -1.09 29.63
CA THR A 260 5.93 -1.87 28.48
C THR A 260 5.80 -1.04 27.21
N VAL A 261 6.89 -0.93 26.43
CA VAL A 261 6.93 -0.16 25.19
C VAL A 261 7.06 -1.11 24.00
N TYR A 262 6.11 -1.03 23.08
CA TYR A 262 6.15 -1.73 21.80
C TYR A 262 6.44 -0.76 20.66
N GLN A 263 6.98 -1.25 19.55
CA GLN A 263 7.20 -0.43 18.35
C GLN A 263 6.19 -0.79 17.26
N MET A 264 5.63 0.24 16.61
CA MET A 264 4.71 0.09 15.49
C MET A 264 5.07 1.02 14.32
N PHE A 265 4.56 0.71 13.13
CA PHE A 265 4.68 1.53 11.91
C PHE A 265 6.09 2.07 11.64
N LYS A 266 7.11 1.20 11.71
CA LYS A 266 8.44 1.55 11.22
C LYS A 266 8.33 1.98 9.76
N SER A 267 8.86 3.16 9.49
CA SER A 267 8.66 3.95 8.28
C SER A 267 10.01 4.49 7.81
N TRP A 268 10.70 3.68 7.00
CA TRP A 268 12.02 4.01 6.45
C TRP A 268 11.90 5.10 5.38
N LYS A 269 12.41 6.30 5.69
CA LYS A 269 12.48 7.46 4.79
C LYS A 269 13.83 7.44 4.05
N ARG A 270 13.87 6.84 2.86
CA ARG A 270 15.10 6.76 2.04
C ARG A 270 15.39 8.09 1.33
N TYR A 271 16.66 8.46 1.28
CA TYR A 271 17.14 9.57 0.46
C TYR A 271 17.18 9.19 -1.03
N GLU A 272 17.16 10.19 -1.89
CA GLU A 272 17.17 10.03 -3.36
C GLU A 272 18.32 9.13 -3.85
N ALA A 273 19.53 9.33 -3.32
CA ALA A 273 20.70 8.52 -3.67
C ALA A 273 20.52 7.04 -3.33
N GLU A 274 19.96 6.70 -2.17
CA GLU A 274 19.73 5.32 -1.73
C GLU A 274 18.67 4.62 -2.59
N ILE A 275 17.61 5.34 -2.98
CA ILE A 275 16.56 4.82 -3.87
C ILE A 275 17.14 4.58 -5.28
N HIS A 276 17.96 5.51 -5.78
CA HIS A 276 18.65 5.36 -7.06
C HIS A 276 19.65 4.19 -7.04
N GLU A 277 20.49 4.09 -6.01
CA GLU A 277 21.46 3.00 -5.87
C GLU A 277 20.75 1.64 -5.80
N LEU A 278 19.76 1.48 -4.92
CA LEU A 278 19.00 0.24 -4.77
C LEU A 278 18.31 -0.18 -6.08
N THR A 279 17.66 0.75 -6.77
CA THR A 279 16.96 0.45 -8.04
C THR A 279 17.91 0.08 -9.17
N ASN A 280 19.01 0.83 -9.32
CA ASN A 280 20.04 0.51 -10.31
C ASN A 280 20.78 -0.80 -9.97
N SER A 281 20.94 -1.15 -8.68
CA SER A 281 21.63 -2.38 -8.26
C SER A 281 20.92 -3.67 -8.69
N VAL A 282 19.59 -3.64 -8.81
CA VAL A 282 18.81 -4.76 -9.38
C VAL A 282 18.75 -4.71 -10.91
N GLY A 283 19.34 -3.70 -11.55
CA GLY A 283 19.31 -3.50 -13.00
C GLY A 283 17.99 -2.97 -13.53
N LEU A 284 17.25 -2.20 -12.72
CA LEU A 284 16.13 -1.37 -13.17
C LEU A 284 16.63 0.07 -13.36
N LYS A 285 16.11 0.76 -14.38
CA LYS A 285 16.35 2.19 -14.60
C LYS A 285 15.42 2.99 -13.69
N ILE A 286 15.80 4.22 -13.36
CA ILE A 286 14.99 5.13 -12.54
C ILE A 286 15.15 6.56 -13.02
N GLU A 287 14.02 7.26 -13.12
CA GLU A 287 13.93 8.67 -13.48
C GLU A 287 13.16 9.44 -12.41
N ASN A 288 13.58 10.68 -12.13
CA ASN A 288 12.88 11.58 -11.22
C ASN A 288 11.71 12.25 -11.94
N LEU A 289 10.48 12.11 -11.43
CA LEU A 289 9.32 12.85 -11.92
C LEU A 289 9.14 14.19 -11.21
N GLY A 290 9.42 14.23 -9.91
CA GLY A 290 9.41 15.49 -9.17
C GLY A 290 9.69 15.35 -7.68
N LYS A 291 9.75 16.50 -7.02
CA LYS A 291 9.82 16.66 -5.57
C LYS A 291 8.76 17.68 -5.16
N ALA A 292 8.02 17.42 -4.09
CA ALA A 292 7.08 18.39 -3.56
C ALA A 292 7.79 19.65 -3.04
N LYS A 293 7.11 20.79 -3.15
CA LYS A 293 7.67 22.10 -2.78
C LYS A 293 7.99 22.21 -1.28
N ASN A 294 7.16 21.59 -0.43
CA ASN A 294 7.12 21.87 1.00
C ASN A 294 7.66 20.72 1.89
N SER A 295 8.05 19.58 1.32
CA SER A 295 8.49 18.41 2.09
C SER A 295 9.61 17.61 1.42
N GLY A 296 9.92 16.43 1.95
CA GLY A 296 10.82 15.45 1.32
C GLY A 296 10.17 14.59 0.24
N MET A 297 8.85 14.72 0.01
CA MET A 297 8.09 13.86 -0.91
C MET A 297 8.66 13.91 -2.34
N ARG A 298 8.80 12.74 -2.96
CA ARG A 298 9.36 12.55 -4.31
C ARG A 298 8.64 11.44 -5.05
N GLN A 299 8.58 11.59 -6.37
CA GLN A 299 7.94 10.66 -7.28
C GLN A 299 8.97 10.15 -8.30
N TYR A 300 8.97 8.84 -8.55
CA TYR A 300 9.98 8.17 -9.38
C TYR A 300 9.33 7.30 -10.47
N MET A 301 9.97 7.27 -11.63
CA MET A 301 9.58 6.55 -12.83
C MET A 301 10.56 5.41 -13.05
N ILE A 302 10.35 4.29 -12.36
CA ILE A 302 11.17 3.07 -12.48
C ILE A 302 10.85 2.40 -13.83
N LYS A 303 11.86 1.88 -14.56
CA LYS A 303 11.69 1.25 -15.88
C LYS A 303 12.59 0.01 -16.00
N ALA A 304 12.19 -1.01 -16.78
CA ALA A 304 13.09 -2.09 -17.19
C ALA A 304 14.09 -1.63 -18.27
#